data_AF-A0A3D1RE97-F1
#
_entry.id   AF-A0A3D1RE97-F1
#
_cell.length_a   1.000
_cell.length_b   1.000
_cell.length_c   1.000
_cell.angle_alpha   90.00
_cell.angle_beta   90.00
_cell.angle_gamma   90.00
#
_symmetry.space_group_name_H-M   'P 1'
#
loop_
_entity.id
_entity.type
_entity.pdbx_description
1 polymer ?
#
loop_
_entity_poly.entity_id
_entity_poly.type
_entity_poly.pdbx_seq_one_letter_code
_entity_poly.pdbx_strand_id
1 'polypeptide(L)'
;MALYKMFRRFYPGHHYSLILGAFLLPSALYFSSGIHKDAFLFMGVAGMMYACIAHDTTISRRRWLLIFLSFIVIALVRSYVLAALIPALLAYRFSMRYPKTRTYIFVYSLVLVGALAAHWFTAFSPATVITQKQQAFLNLPEAQSQISIDTLDGSARSVLHALPTAAVNIGTQPRFWEESLPSTLIVPGLEWYVYLLVITFGIIWYRQSRLPIQPLISCLLFVIPLLLLIGFIVPNSGSIIRYRALYLPYLITPFLAVLGSRFKHIRLKYM
;
A
#
# COMPACT_ATOMS: atom_id res chain seq x y z
N MET A 1 -8.88 3.26 -13.93
CA MET A 1 -10.28 2.75 -14.01
C MET A 1 -10.55 1.50 -13.17
N ALA A 2 -9.68 0.48 -13.20
CA ALA A 2 -9.89 -0.78 -12.47
C ALA A 2 -10.10 -0.58 -10.95
N LEU A 3 -9.25 0.25 -10.32
CA LEU A 3 -9.34 0.58 -8.89
C LEU A 3 -10.68 1.23 -8.51
N TYR A 4 -11.12 2.23 -9.27
CA TYR A 4 -12.43 2.86 -9.10
C TYR A 4 -13.58 1.83 -9.20
N LYS A 5 -13.56 0.99 -10.24
CA LYS A 5 -14.60 -0.04 -10.43
C LYS A 5 -14.60 -1.07 -9.30
N MET A 6 -13.43 -1.42 -8.77
CA MET A 6 -13.31 -2.30 -7.61
C MET A 6 -14.00 -1.69 -6.39
N PHE A 7 -13.65 -0.47 -5.99
CA PHE A 7 -14.24 0.16 -4.81
C PHE A 7 -15.72 0.52 -4.99
N ARG A 8 -16.17 0.85 -6.21
CA ARG A 8 -17.58 1.13 -6.50
C ARG A 8 -18.50 -0.07 -6.18
N ARG A 9 -17.99 -1.31 -6.25
CA ARG A 9 -18.74 -2.51 -5.82
C ARG A 9 -19.07 -2.48 -4.32
N PHE A 10 -18.20 -1.89 -3.50
CA PHE A 10 -18.30 -1.94 -2.04
C PHE A 10 -18.82 -0.66 -1.41
N TYR A 11 -18.60 0.50 -2.05
CA TYR A 11 -18.96 1.81 -1.55
C TYR A 11 -19.95 2.51 -2.50
N PRO A 12 -21.16 1.95 -2.70
CA PRO A 12 -22.15 2.56 -3.59
C PRO A 12 -22.56 3.95 -3.09
N GLY A 13 -22.73 4.90 -4.02
CA GLY A 13 -23.10 6.28 -3.69
C GLY A 13 -21.95 7.19 -3.25
N HIS A 14 -20.71 6.69 -3.16
CA HIS A 14 -19.52 7.49 -2.82
C HIS A 14 -18.70 7.91 -4.04
N HIS A 15 -19.33 8.12 -5.20
CA HIS A 15 -18.63 8.31 -6.48
C HIS A 15 -17.60 9.45 -6.44
N TYR A 16 -17.88 10.57 -5.79
CA TYR A 16 -16.90 11.67 -5.64
C TYR A 16 -15.69 11.26 -4.80
N SER A 17 -15.89 10.63 -3.64
CA SER A 17 -14.80 10.10 -2.81
C SER A 17 -13.93 9.10 -3.58
N LEU A 18 -14.56 8.25 -4.38
CA LEU A 18 -13.88 7.24 -5.19
C LEU A 18 -13.11 7.86 -6.35
N ILE A 19 -13.65 8.91 -6.99
CA ILE A 19 -12.93 9.65 -8.05
C ILE A 19 -11.72 10.35 -7.45
N LEU A 20 -11.92 11.05 -6.32
CA LEU A 20 -10.86 11.78 -5.63
C LEU A 20 -9.70 10.84 -5.26
N GLY A 21 -10.00 9.73 -4.58
CA GLY A 21 -8.97 8.79 -4.12
C GLY A 21 -8.30 7.97 -5.23
N ALA A 22 -9.05 7.58 -6.27
CA ALA A 22 -8.51 6.70 -7.30
C ALA A 22 -7.79 7.45 -8.43
N PHE A 23 -8.06 8.74 -8.62
CA PHE A 23 -7.57 9.50 -9.77
C PHE A 23 -6.98 10.88 -9.44
N LEU A 24 -7.35 11.52 -8.34
CA LEU A 24 -7.02 12.94 -8.10
C LEU A 24 -6.08 13.16 -6.90
N LEU A 25 -5.37 12.13 -6.46
CA LEU A 25 -4.31 12.28 -5.46
C LEU A 25 -3.09 12.94 -6.15
N PRO A 26 -2.67 14.16 -5.75
CA PRO A 26 -1.65 14.92 -6.48
C PRO A 26 -0.32 14.17 -6.69
N SER A 27 0.23 13.57 -5.65
CA SER A 27 1.46 12.77 -5.73
C SER A 27 1.29 11.55 -6.64
N ALA A 28 0.17 10.83 -6.54
CA ALA A 28 -0.08 9.67 -7.40
C ALA A 28 -0.18 10.10 -8.87
N LEU A 29 -0.87 11.20 -9.17
CA LEU A 29 -0.94 11.78 -10.52
C LEU A 29 0.44 12.19 -11.03
N TYR A 30 1.20 12.90 -10.21
CA TYR A 30 2.53 13.40 -10.58
C TYR A 30 3.49 12.25 -10.91
N PHE A 31 3.57 11.22 -10.07
CA PHE A 31 4.49 10.10 -10.28
C PHE A 31 4.00 9.05 -11.28
N SER A 32 2.71 9.05 -11.62
CA SER A 32 2.15 8.15 -12.65
C SER A 32 1.98 8.79 -14.03
N SER A 33 2.09 10.12 -14.16
CA SER A 33 1.98 10.82 -15.44
C SER A 33 3.23 10.71 -16.31
N GLY A 34 4.42 10.52 -15.71
CA GLY A 34 5.66 10.31 -16.45
C GLY A 34 5.78 8.92 -17.05
N ILE A 35 6.62 8.76 -18.09
CA ILE A 35 6.93 7.47 -18.73
C ILE A 35 7.87 6.65 -17.83
N HIS A 36 7.33 6.14 -16.74
CA HIS A 36 8.05 5.33 -15.77
C HIS A 36 7.41 3.94 -15.64
N LYS A 37 8.25 2.94 -15.32
CA LYS A 37 7.79 1.58 -15.03
C LYS A 37 6.73 1.50 -13.91
N ASP A 38 6.64 2.54 -13.07
CA ASP A 38 5.69 2.63 -11.96
C ASP A 38 4.22 2.71 -12.44
N ALA A 39 3.95 3.29 -13.61
CA ALA A 39 2.61 3.31 -14.19
C ALA A 39 2.12 1.89 -14.56
N PHE A 40 3.01 1.06 -15.12
CA PHE A 40 2.72 -0.35 -15.40
C PHE A 40 2.49 -1.14 -14.12
N LEU A 41 3.28 -0.87 -13.07
CA LEU A 41 3.07 -1.48 -11.77
C LEU A 41 1.70 -1.10 -11.17
N PHE A 42 1.33 0.19 -11.24
CA PHE A 42 0.01 0.65 -10.80
C PHE A 42 -1.11 -0.07 -11.54
N MET A 43 -1.01 -0.16 -12.87
CA MET A 43 -1.97 -0.87 -13.71
C MET A 43 -2.07 -2.35 -13.34
N GLY A 44 -0.93 -3.03 -13.19
CA GLY A 44 -0.87 -4.45 -12.82
C GLY A 44 -1.57 -4.71 -11.49
N VAL A 45 -1.23 -3.94 -10.45
CA VAL A 45 -1.84 -4.06 -9.11
C VAL A 45 -3.34 -3.76 -9.18
N ALA A 46 -3.75 -2.67 -9.83
CA ALA A 46 -5.15 -2.30 -9.96
C ALA A 46 -5.97 -3.37 -10.68
N GLY A 47 -5.40 -3.98 -11.74
CA GLY A 47 -6.03 -5.08 -12.49
C GLY A 47 -6.21 -6.34 -11.65
N MET A 48 -5.18 -6.74 -10.90
CA MET A 48 -5.20 -7.93 -10.04
C MET A 48 -6.19 -7.76 -8.88
N MET A 49 -6.17 -6.59 -8.23
CA MET A 49 -7.13 -6.27 -7.17
C MET A 49 -8.56 -6.20 -7.71
N TYR A 50 -8.79 -5.59 -8.87
CA TYR A 50 -10.12 -5.55 -9.49
C TYR A 50 -10.66 -6.95 -9.85
N ALA A 51 -9.79 -7.84 -10.32
CA ALA A 51 -10.18 -9.20 -10.68
C ALA A 51 -10.52 -10.05 -9.44
N CYS A 52 -9.72 -9.93 -8.37
CA CYS A 52 -9.86 -10.76 -7.17
C CYS A 52 -10.86 -10.19 -6.13
N ILE A 53 -10.88 -8.87 -5.94
CA ILE A 53 -11.75 -8.22 -4.94
C ILE A 53 -13.10 -7.91 -5.57
N ALA A 54 -14.03 -8.85 -5.42
CA ALA A 54 -15.38 -8.81 -5.97
C ALA A 54 -16.35 -9.60 -5.07
N HIS A 55 -17.66 -9.35 -5.22
CA HIS A 55 -18.70 -10.00 -4.41
C HIS A 55 -18.97 -11.46 -4.79
N ASP A 56 -18.52 -11.90 -5.97
CA ASP A 56 -18.77 -13.25 -6.49
C ASP A 56 -17.68 -14.25 -6.10
N THR A 57 -18.11 -15.46 -5.70
CA THR A 57 -17.22 -16.52 -5.19
C THR A 57 -16.44 -17.25 -6.28
N THR A 58 -16.79 -17.07 -7.55
CA THR A 58 -16.11 -17.64 -8.71
C THR A 58 -15.42 -16.56 -9.54
N ILE A 59 -14.34 -16.91 -10.25
CA ILE A 59 -13.58 -16.00 -11.10
C ILE A 59 -13.83 -16.39 -12.56
N SER A 60 -14.41 -15.47 -13.34
CA SER A 60 -14.66 -15.67 -14.76
C SER A 60 -13.38 -15.78 -15.59
N ARG A 61 -13.43 -16.44 -16.77
CA ARG A 61 -12.27 -16.60 -17.68
C ARG A 61 -11.57 -15.27 -18.01
N ARG A 62 -12.34 -14.20 -18.26
CA ARG A 62 -11.80 -12.85 -18.51
C ARG A 62 -11.01 -12.29 -17.33
N ARG A 63 -11.43 -12.57 -16.10
CA ARG A 63 -10.72 -12.15 -14.89
C ARG A 63 -9.48 -13.00 -14.62
N TRP A 64 -9.51 -14.29 -14.93
CA TRP A 64 -8.31 -15.12 -14.89
C TRP A 64 -7.24 -14.63 -15.87
N LEU A 65 -7.63 -14.28 -17.09
CA LEU A 65 -6.73 -13.66 -18.06
C LEU A 65 -6.14 -12.35 -17.52
N LEU A 66 -6.97 -11.51 -16.90
CA LEU A 66 -6.50 -10.27 -16.28
C LEU A 66 -5.54 -10.51 -15.11
N ILE A 67 -5.81 -11.50 -14.25
CA ILE A 67 -4.90 -11.89 -13.15
C ILE A 67 -3.55 -12.35 -13.71
N PHE A 68 -3.57 -13.20 -14.74
CA PHE A 68 -2.35 -13.70 -15.38
C PHE A 68 -1.52 -12.57 -16.00
N LEU A 69 -2.16 -11.69 -16.77
CA LEU A 69 -1.47 -10.54 -17.38
C LEU A 69 -0.94 -9.57 -16.30
N SER A 70 -1.75 -9.26 -15.28
CA SER A 70 -1.32 -8.45 -14.14
C SER A 70 -0.13 -9.07 -13.41
N PHE A 71 -0.15 -10.39 -13.19
CA PHE A 71 0.95 -11.11 -12.54
C PHE A 71 2.25 -10.94 -13.32
N ILE A 72 2.23 -11.14 -14.64
CA ILE A 72 3.40 -10.95 -15.50
C ILE A 72 3.94 -9.52 -15.38
N VAL A 73 3.07 -8.52 -15.52
CA VAL A 73 3.48 -7.11 -15.42
C VAL A 73 4.11 -6.79 -14.08
N ILE A 74 3.50 -7.22 -12.96
CA ILE A 74 4.05 -6.96 -11.63
C ILE A 74 5.36 -7.71 -11.44
N ALA A 75 5.46 -8.98 -11.86
CA ALA A 75 6.66 -9.80 -11.72
C ALA A 75 7.86 -9.18 -12.46
N LEU A 76 7.64 -8.70 -13.69
CA LEU A 76 8.68 -8.06 -14.51
C LEU A 76 9.12 -6.71 -13.95
N VAL A 77 8.19 -5.93 -13.38
CA VAL A 77 8.49 -4.57 -12.91
C VAL A 77 9.06 -4.58 -11.49
N ARG A 78 8.37 -5.21 -10.54
CA ARG A 78 8.75 -5.31 -9.12
C ARG A 78 8.13 -6.56 -8.47
N SER A 79 8.80 -7.70 -8.61
CA SER A 79 8.35 -9.00 -8.09
C SER A 79 8.02 -9.00 -6.59
N TYR A 80 8.72 -8.22 -5.76
CA TYR A 80 8.46 -8.12 -4.32
C TYR A 80 7.05 -7.59 -3.98
N VAL A 81 6.38 -6.88 -4.91
CA VAL A 81 5.00 -6.41 -4.72
C VAL A 81 4.02 -7.59 -4.65
N LEU A 82 4.31 -8.68 -5.36
CA LEU A 82 3.49 -9.90 -5.33
C LEU A 82 3.51 -10.57 -3.95
N ALA A 83 4.65 -10.52 -3.24
CA ALA A 83 4.78 -11.10 -1.90
C ALA A 83 3.82 -10.45 -0.88
N ALA A 84 3.52 -9.15 -1.02
CA ALA A 84 2.51 -8.48 -0.20
C ALA A 84 1.09 -8.63 -0.76
N LEU A 85 0.93 -8.60 -2.09
CA LEU A 85 -0.38 -8.57 -2.74
C LEU A 85 -1.08 -9.93 -2.72
N ILE A 86 -0.37 -11.02 -3.01
CA ILE A 86 -0.97 -12.36 -3.12
C ILE A 86 -1.65 -12.79 -1.81
N PRO A 87 -0.98 -12.72 -0.63
CA PRO A 87 -1.62 -13.09 0.63
C PRO A 87 -2.87 -12.26 0.94
N ALA A 88 -2.84 -10.95 0.69
CA ALA A 88 -3.98 -10.07 0.89
C ALA A 88 -5.18 -10.46 0.02
N LEU A 89 -4.93 -10.82 -1.25
CA LEU A 89 -5.97 -11.28 -2.17
C LEU A 89 -6.50 -12.67 -1.82
N LEU A 90 -5.63 -13.62 -1.47
CA LEU A 90 -6.04 -14.95 -1.03
C LEU A 90 -6.89 -14.89 0.24
N ALA A 91 -6.46 -14.09 1.22
CA ALA A 91 -7.21 -13.87 2.44
C ALA A 91 -8.59 -13.28 2.15
N TYR A 92 -8.69 -12.30 1.25
CA TYR A 92 -9.97 -11.77 0.79
C TYR A 92 -10.84 -12.87 0.17
N ARG A 93 -10.33 -13.61 -0.82
CA ARG A 93 -11.10 -14.64 -1.55
C ARG A 93 -11.60 -15.76 -0.64
N PHE A 94 -10.75 -16.25 0.26
CA PHE A 94 -11.16 -17.28 1.22
C PHE A 94 -12.14 -16.74 2.27
N SER A 95 -12.05 -15.46 2.64
CA SER A 95 -12.96 -14.82 3.60
C SER A 95 -14.41 -14.72 3.09
N MET A 96 -14.64 -15.00 1.81
CA MET A 96 -15.98 -15.08 1.23
C MET A 96 -16.68 -16.41 1.50
N ARG A 97 -15.91 -17.48 1.80
CA ARG A 97 -16.44 -18.83 2.08
C ARG A 97 -16.29 -19.21 3.54
N TYR A 98 -15.33 -18.62 4.24
CA TYR A 98 -14.99 -18.93 5.62
C TYR A 98 -15.08 -17.69 6.52
N PRO A 99 -15.13 -17.85 7.85
CA PRO A 99 -15.17 -16.73 8.78
C PRO A 99 -13.99 -15.77 8.55
N LYS A 100 -14.32 -14.47 8.41
CA LYS A 100 -13.38 -13.42 7.98
C LYS A 100 -12.11 -13.42 8.80
N THR A 101 -12.23 -13.22 10.12
CA THR A 101 -11.08 -13.10 11.03
C THR A 101 -10.17 -14.33 11.02
N ARG A 102 -10.76 -15.54 11.10
CA ARG A 102 -9.99 -16.79 11.09
C ARG A 102 -9.22 -16.98 9.80
N THR A 103 -9.82 -16.60 8.67
CA THR A 103 -9.18 -16.71 7.36
C THR A 103 -7.96 -15.81 7.24
N TYR A 104 -8.09 -14.54 7.65
CA TYR A 104 -6.96 -13.60 7.61
C TYR A 104 -5.83 -14.08 8.52
N ILE A 105 -6.13 -14.52 9.75
CA ILE A 105 -5.14 -15.07 10.68
C ILE A 105 -4.45 -16.28 10.05
N PHE A 106 -5.20 -17.21 9.47
CA PHE A 106 -4.65 -18.42 8.85
C PHE A 106 -3.74 -18.11 7.66
N VAL A 107 -4.15 -17.23 6.74
CA VAL A 107 -3.31 -16.90 5.58
C VAL A 107 -2.02 -16.21 6.03
N TYR A 108 -2.09 -15.27 6.97
CA TYR A 108 -0.90 -14.56 7.45
C TYR A 108 -0.02 -15.41 8.37
N SER A 109 -0.57 -16.39 9.09
CA SER A 109 0.24 -17.37 9.82
C SER A 109 1.00 -18.28 8.86
N LEU A 110 0.40 -18.69 7.74
CA LEU A 110 1.11 -19.42 6.69
C LEU A 110 2.23 -18.59 6.05
N VAL A 111 2.00 -17.30 5.79
CA VAL A 111 3.05 -16.38 5.30
C VAL A 111 4.19 -16.29 6.30
N LEU A 112 3.89 -16.14 7.59
CA LEU A 112 4.90 -16.08 8.65
C LEU A 112 5.70 -17.38 8.74
N VAL A 113 5.03 -18.54 8.77
CA VAL A 113 5.68 -19.85 8.78
C VAL A 113 6.54 -20.04 7.53
N GLY A 114 6.05 -19.65 6.36
CA GLY A 114 6.81 -19.70 5.11
C GLY A 114 8.05 -18.79 5.13
N ALA A 115 7.93 -17.58 5.68
CA ALA A 115 9.06 -16.66 5.83
C ALA A 115 10.11 -17.18 6.81
N LEU A 116 9.68 -17.78 7.93
CA LEU A 116 10.57 -18.44 8.88
C LEU A 116 11.24 -19.66 8.24
N ALA A 117 10.48 -20.53 7.56
CA ALA A 117 11.03 -21.68 6.87
C ALA A 117 12.05 -21.26 5.80
N ALA A 118 11.79 -20.21 5.03
CA ALA A 118 12.75 -19.67 4.08
C ALA A 118 14.03 -19.17 4.76
N HIS A 119 13.93 -18.57 5.95
CA HIS A 119 15.10 -18.12 6.71
C HIS A 119 15.97 -19.29 7.19
N TRP A 120 15.37 -20.40 7.64
CA TRP A 120 16.11 -21.54 8.19
C TRP A 120 16.58 -22.55 7.14
N PHE A 121 15.81 -22.74 6.07
CA PHE A 121 16.03 -23.84 5.12
C PHE A 121 16.51 -23.40 3.75
N THR A 122 16.60 -22.09 3.47
CA THR A 122 17.04 -21.59 2.15
C THR A 122 18.11 -20.53 2.27
N ALA A 123 18.96 -20.42 1.25
CA ALA A 123 19.90 -19.30 1.11
C ALA A 123 19.20 -17.94 0.86
N PHE A 124 17.91 -17.97 0.48
CA PHE A 124 17.10 -16.80 0.16
C PHE A 124 16.21 -16.40 1.33
N SER A 125 16.83 -16.04 2.46
CA SER A 125 16.06 -15.53 3.59
C SER A 125 15.43 -14.15 3.27
N PRO A 126 14.23 -13.83 3.77
CA PRO A 126 13.64 -12.51 3.58
C PRO A 126 14.53 -11.37 4.08
N ALA A 127 15.25 -11.58 5.20
CA ALA A 127 16.16 -10.59 5.76
C ALA A 127 17.33 -10.29 4.83
N THR A 128 17.99 -11.31 4.28
CA THR A 128 19.10 -11.12 3.32
C THR A 128 18.62 -10.41 2.04
N VAL A 129 17.42 -10.72 1.53
CA VAL A 129 16.85 -10.02 0.36
C VAL A 129 16.58 -8.54 0.64
N ILE A 130 16.06 -8.20 1.81
CA ILE A 130 15.84 -6.80 2.21
C ILE A 130 17.17 -6.07 2.33
N THR A 131 18.16 -6.68 3.00
CA THR A 131 19.51 -6.12 3.15
C THR A 131 20.19 -5.86 1.81
N GLN A 132 20.15 -6.83 0.88
CA GLN A 132 20.72 -6.64 -0.46
C GLN A 132 20.08 -5.47 -1.20
N LYS A 133 18.75 -5.30 -1.08
CA LYS A 133 18.08 -4.13 -1.67
C LYS A 133 18.48 -2.83 -0.99
N GLN A 134 18.60 -2.81 0.34
CA GLN A 134 19.06 -1.63 1.06
C GLN A 134 20.47 -1.24 0.65
N GLN A 135 21.40 -2.20 0.60
CA GLN A 135 22.78 -1.97 0.14
C GLN A 135 22.82 -1.42 -1.28
N ALA A 136 22.00 -1.95 -2.19
CA ALA A 136 21.91 -1.42 -3.55
C ALA A 136 21.45 0.05 -3.59
N PHE A 137 20.60 0.49 -2.66
CA PHE A 137 20.21 1.90 -2.53
C PHE A 137 21.27 2.77 -1.85
N LEU A 138 21.97 2.23 -0.84
CA LEU A 138 23.06 2.93 -0.16
C LEU A 138 24.29 3.13 -1.06
N ASN A 139 24.49 2.26 -2.05
CA ASN A 139 25.56 2.39 -3.04
C ASN A 139 25.27 3.44 -4.14
N LEU A 140 24.08 4.04 -4.15
CA LEU A 140 23.78 5.15 -5.06
C LEU A 140 24.43 6.44 -4.55
N PRO A 141 24.72 7.41 -5.44
CA PRO A 141 25.20 8.72 -5.02
C PRO A 141 24.25 9.38 -4.01
N GLU A 142 24.81 10.06 -3.02
CA GLU A 142 24.03 10.75 -2.00
C GLU A 142 23.09 11.78 -2.64
N ALA A 143 21.82 11.75 -2.20
CA ALA A 143 20.82 12.70 -2.65
C ALA A 143 20.83 13.97 -1.79
N GLN A 144 20.32 15.07 -2.32
CA GLN A 144 20.14 16.31 -1.55
C GLN A 144 19.22 16.13 -0.33
N SER A 145 18.24 15.24 -0.42
CA SER A 145 17.33 14.87 0.68
C SER A 145 17.64 13.50 1.26
N GLN A 146 18.93 13.22 1.49
CA GLN A 146 19.38 11.98 2.13
C GLN A 146 18.90 11.92 3.58
N ILE A 147 18.47 10.74 4.01
CA ILE A 147 18.07 10.48 5.39
C ILE A 147 18.90 9.35 5.99
N SER A 148 19.05 9.37 7.31
CA SER A 148 19.65 8.26 8.05
C SER A 148 18.70 7.06 8.11
N ILE A 149 19.25 5.88 7.81
CA ILE A 149 18.59 4.59 7.96
C ILE A 149 19.53 3.62 8.68
N ASP A 150 18.96 2.70 9.47
CA ASP A 150 19.74 1.67 10.13
C ASP A 150 20.24 0.66 9.09
N THR A 151 21.55 0.45 9.02
CA THR A 151 22.17 -0.54 8.13
C THR A 151 21.84 -1.95 8.58
N LEU A 152 21.36 -2.79 7.66
CA LEU A 152 20.99 -4.17 7.94
C LEU A 152 22.16 -5.12 7.66
N ASP A 153 22.31 -6.16 8.49
CA ASP A 153 23.39 -7.16 8.36
C ASP A 153 22.94 -8.49 7.71
N GLY A 154 21.66 -8.60 7.36
CA GLY A 154 21.05 -9.80 6.77
C GLY A 154 20.40 -10.72 7.80
N SER A 155 20.50 -10.43 9.10
CA SER A 155 19.83 -11.17 10.16
C SER A 155 18.39 -10.69 10.38
N ALA A 156 17.52 -11.59 10.84
CA ALA A 156 16.17 -11.21 11.24
C ALA A 156 16.18 -10.21 12.42
N ARG A 157 17.21 -10.28 13.28
CA ARG A 157 17.38 -9.39 14.43
C ARG A 157 17.64 -7.94 14.00
N SER A 158 18.50 -7.72 13.00
CA SER A 158 18.77 -6.37 12.50
C SER A 158 17.52 -5.74 11.87
N VAL A 159 16.73 -6.54 11.13
CA VAL A 159 15.46 -6.07 10.53
C VAL A 159 14.46 -5.68 11.61
N LEU A 160 14.33 -6.47 12.68
CA LEU A 160 13.45 -6.14 13.80
C LEU A 160 13.91 -4.88 14.55
N HIS A 161 15.23 -4.72 14.76
CA HIS A 161 15.79 -3.53 15.39
C HIS A 161 15.56 -2.27 14.55
N ALA A 162 15.66 -2.37 13.23
CA ALA A 162 15.46 -1.26 12.30
C ALA A 162 13.98 -0.91 12.07
N LEU A 163 13.04 -1.74 12.50
CA LEU A 163 11.61 -1.58 12.23
C LEU A 163 11.04 -0.25 12.75
N PRO A 164 11.33 0.21 13.98
CA PRO A 164 10.86 1.50 14.47
C PRO A 164 11.37 2.65 13.60
N THR A 165 12.67 2.67 13.29
CA THR A 165 13.30 3.69 12.43
C THR A 165 12.67 3.70 11.04
N ALA A 166 12.48 2.53 10.43
CA ALA A 166 11.83 2.38 9.13
C ALA A 166 10.39 2.91 9.15
N ALA A 167 9.62 2.59 10.19
CA ALA A 167 8.25 3.03 10.37
C ALA A 167 8.15 4.55 10.54
N VAL A 168 9.02 5.15 11.36
CA VAL A 168 9.08 6.60 11.55
C VAL A 168 9.48 7.27 10.23
N ASN A 169 10.49 6.75 9.52
CA ASN A 169 10.93 7.30 8.24
C ASN A 169 9.80 7.29 7.20
N ILE A 170 9.16 6.16 6.93
CA ILE A 170 8.05 6.13 5.95
C ILE A 170 6.83 6.96 6.40
N GLY A 171 6.59 7.03 7.72
CA GLY A 171 5.44 7.70 8.30
C GLY A 171 5.57 9.22 8.40
N THR A 172 6.79 9.75 8.49
CA THR A 172 7.02 11.19 8.77
C THR A 172 7.71 11.94 7.63
N GLN A 173 8.38 11.24 6.69
CA GLN A 173 9.05 11.93 5.59
C GLN A 173 8.06 12.49 4.54
N PRO A 174 8.30 13.69 3.99
CA PRO A 174 9.38 14.62 4.35
C PRO A 174 9.11 15.33 5.70
N ARG A 175 10.13 15.44 6.54
CA ARG A 175 10.06 16.16 7.82
C ARG A 175 10.37 17.64 7.60
N PHE A 176 9.47 18.53 8.02
CA PHE A 176 9.66 19.98 7.85
C PHE A 176 10.72 20.58 8.77
N TRP A 177 11.18 19.84 9.77
CA TRP A 177 12.21 20.24 10.72
C TRP A 177 13.61 19.75 10.34
N GLU A 178 13.79 19.18 9.14
CA GLU A 178 15.12 18.87 8.61
C GLU A 178 15.72 20.11 7.95
N GLU A 179 16.92 20.50 8.38
CA GLU A 179 17.59 21.75 7.95
C GLU A 179 17.86 21.81 6.44
N SER A 180 18.00 20.65 5.79
CA SER A 180 18.31 20.52 4.36
C SER A 180 17.12 20.12 3.49
N LEU A 181 15.87 20.34 3.94
CA LEU A 181 14.70 19.96 3.15
C LEU A 181 14.61 20.75 1.83
N PRO A 182 14.68 20.09 0.66
CA PRO A 182 14.49 20.78 -0.61
C PRO A 182 13.07 21.36 -0.72
N SER A 183 12.96 22.60 -1.21
CA SER A 183 11.68 23.30 -1.37
C SER A 183 10.68 22.54 -2.23
N THR A 184 11.17 21.72 -3.17
CA THR A 184 10.36 20.84 -4.03
C THR A 184 9.59 19.76 -3.25
N LEU A 185 10.01 19.43 -2.03
CA LEU A 185 9.37 18.42 -1.18
C LEU A 185 8.29 18.99 -0.24
N ILE A 186 8.14 20.31 -0.15
CA ILE A 186 7.19 20.95 0.77
C ILE A 186 5.74 20.58 0.40
N VAL A 187 5.37 20.73 -0.87
CA VAL A 187 3.99 20.45 -1.34
C VAL A 187 3.62 18.97 -1.19
N PRO A 188 4.44 17.99 -1.64
CA PRO A 188 4.19 16.58 -1.37
C PRO A 188 4.20 16.23 0.13
N GLY A 189 4.94 16.99 0.94
CA GLY A 189 4.91 16.89 2.40
C GLY A 189 3.56 17.27 2.97
N LEU A 190 3.06 18.46 2.63
CA LEU A 190 1.74 18.94 3.10
C LEU A 190 0.63 17.99 2.67
N GLU A 191 0.68 17.50 1.44
CA GLU A 191 -0.22 16.47 0.93
C GLU A 191 -0.23 15.22 1.82
N TRP A 192 0.94 14.76 2.26
CA TRP A 192 1.05 13.60 3.14
C TRP A 192 0.41 13.84 4.52
N TYR A 193 0.63 15.00 5.13
CA TYR A 193 -0.03 15.33 6.40
C TYR A 193 -1.56 15.42 6.26
N VAL A 194 -2.06 15.93 5.13
CA VAL A 194 -3.51 15.86 4.82
C VAL A 194 -3.99 14.41 4.73
N TYR A 195 -3.22 13.52 4.12
CA TYR A 195 -3.56 12.09 4.09
C TYR A 195 -3.53 11.43 5.46
N LEU A 196 -2.59 11.80 6.34
CA LEU A 196 -2.59 11.33 7.72
C LEU A 196 -3.86 11.77 8.47
N LEU A 197 -4.34 13.00 8.26
CA LEU A 197 -5.62 13.45 8.80
C LEU A 197 -6.80 12.65 8.23
N VAL A 198 -6.83 12.41 6.92
CA VAL A 198 -7.87 11.57 6.27
C VAL A 198 -7.90 10.17 6.87
N ILE A 199 -6.73 9.54 7.06
CA ILE A 199 -6.61 8.22 7.70
C ILE A 199 -7.11 8.29 9.15
N THR A 200 -6.67 9.29 9.93
CA THR A 200 -7.01 9.44 11.35
C THR A 200 -8.52 9.61 11.55
N PHE A 201 -9.14 10.57 10.87
CA PHE A 201 -10.59 10.77 10.93
C PHE A 201 -11.35 9.59 10.34
N GLY A 202 -10.81 8.97 9.28
CA GLY A 202 -11.36 7.76 8.69
C GLY A 202 -11.40 6.58 9.67
N ILE A 203 -10.39 6.41 10.53
CA ILE A 203 -10.37 5.40 11.59
C ILE A 203 -11.43 5.73 12.66
N ILE A 204 -11.44 6.96 13.16
CA ILE A 204 -12.36 7.40 14.23
C ILE A 204 -13.82 7.24 13.80
N TRP A 205 -14.14 7.55 12.53
CA TRP A 205 -15.51 7.52 12.00
C TRP A 205 -15.88 6.24 11.26
N TYR A 206 -14.99 5.24 11.25
CA TYR A 206 -15.20 4.01 10.49
C TYR A 206 -16.49 3.30 10.92
N ARG A 207 -16.72 3.14 12.23
CA ARG A 207 -17.88 2.41 12.77
C ARG A 207 -19.20 3.05 12.36
N GLN A 208 -19.26 4.38 12.27
CA GLN A 208 -20.46 5.13 11.91
C GLN A 208 -20.75 5.07 10.41
N SER A 209 -19.77 4.76 9.56
CA SER A 209 -19.92 4.73 8.10
C SER A 209 -20.73 3.53 7.58
N ARG A 210 -20.82 2.44 8.37
CA ARG A 210 -21.44 1.16 7.98
C ARG A 210 -20.89 0.54 6.68
N LEU A 211 -19.71 0.97 6.23
CA LEU A 211 -19.07 0.44 5.03
C LEU A 211 -18.45 -0.95 5.31
N PRO A 212 -18.37 -1.83 4.28
CA PRO A 212 -17.74 -3.13 4.44
C PRO A 212 -16.23 -3.00 4.70
N ILE A 213 -15.75 -3.66 5.76
CA ILE A 213 -14.36 -3.56 6.23
C ILE A 213 -13.39 -4.46 5.47
N GLN A 214 -13.88 -5.50 4.79
CA GLN A 214 -13.03 -6.48 4.11
C GLN A 214 -12.12 -5.86 3.04
N PRO A 215 -12.60 -5.01 2.11
CA PRO A 215 -11.71 -4.39 1.13
C PRO A 215 -10.66 -3.47 1.78
N LEU A 216 -11.03 -2.75 2.84
CA LEU A 216 -10.09 -1.91 3.60
C LEU A 216 -8.99 -2.76 4.25
N ILE A 217 -9.35 -3.86 4.93
CA ILE A 217 -8.38 -4.77 5.54
C ILE A 217 -7.44 -5.35 4.48
N SER A 218 -7.96 -5.80 3.33
CA SER A 218 -7.11 -6.30 2.24
C SER A 218 -6.15 -5.23 1.72
N CYS A 219 -6.60 -3.97 1.57
CA CYS A 219 -5.74 -2.86 1.20
C CYS A 219 -4.66 -2.59 2.25
N LEU A 220 -5.01 -2.54 3.53
CA LEU A 220 -4.04 -2.30 4.62
C LEU A 220 -2.97 -3.39 4.67
N LEU A 221 -3.39 -4.65 4.58
CA LEU A 221 -2.53 -5.82 4.61
C LEU A 221 -1.64 -5.97 3.36
N PHE A 222 -2.01 -5.33 2.25
CA PHE A 222 -1.19 -5.17 1.06
C PHE A 222 -0.22 -3.99 1.17
N VAL A 223 -0.71 -2.81 1.57
CA VAL A 223 0.03 -1.54 1.51
C VAL A 223 1.05 -1.43 2.64
N ILE A 224 0.69 -1.77 3.89
CA ILE A 224 1.57 -1.57 5.06
C ILE A 224 2.91 -2.30 4.90
N PRO A 225 2.97 -3.59 4.51
CA PRO A 225 4.25 -4.27 4.31
C PRO A 225 5.13 -3.59 3.26
N LEU A 226 4.54 -3.04 2.20
CA LEU A 226 5.28 -2.34 1.14
C LEU A 226 5.79 -0.98 1.60
N LEU A 227 5.00 -0.25 2.39
CA LEU A 227 5.45 0.99 3.01
C LEU A 227 6.61 0.74 3.98
N LEU A 228 6.51 -0.28 4.82
CA LEU A 228 7.61 -0.66 5.72
C LEU A 228 8.86 -1.07 4.93
N LEU A 229 8.70 -1.86 3.86
CA LEU A 229 9.81 -2.22 2.98
C LEU A 229 10.50 -0.98 2.39
N ILE A 230 9.73 0.03 1.95
CA ILE A 230 10.29 1.32 1.50
C ILE A 230 11.07 2.00 2.65
N GLY A 231 10.51 2.02 3.86
CA GLY A 231 11.18 2.59 5.04
C GLY A 231 12.49 1.90 5.40
N PHE A 232 12.61 0.59 5.14
CA PHE A 232 13.86 -0.14 5.34
C PHE A 232 14.91 0.17 4.27
N ILE A 233 14.52 0.27 3.01
CA ILE A 233 15.49 0.21 1.89
C ILE A 233 15.82 1.57 1.28
N VAL A 234 15.02 2.62 1.49
CA VAL A 234 15.16 3.89 0.73
C VAL A 234 15.72 5.01 1.62
N PRO A 235 16.99 5.42 1.43
CA PRO A 235 17.65 6.46 2.24
C PRO A 235 17.42 7.88 1.70
N ASN A 236 16.32 8.13 0.97
CA ASN A 236 16.07 9.42 0.32
C ASN A 236 14.59 9.80 0.38
N SER A 237 14.27 10.96 0.96
CA SER A 237 12.90 11.45 1.14
C SER A 237 12.15 11.63 -0.18
N GLY A 238 12.78 12.16 -1.23
CA GLY A 238 12.14 12.30 -2.55
C GLY A 238 11.72 10.95 -3.15
N SER A 239 12.57 9.93 -2.99
CA SER A 239 12.29 8.57 -3.44
C SER A 239 11.20 7.89 -2.60
N ILE A 240 11.18 8.14 -1.28
CA ILE A 240 10.11 7.69 -0.38
C ILE A 240 8.76 8.22 -0.86
N ILE A 241 8.66 9.52 -1.13
CA ILE A 241 7.42 10.15 -1.60
C ILE A 241 6.94 9.49 -2.89
N ARG A 242 7.85 9.33 -3.88
CA ARG A 242 7.54 8.67 -5.16
C ARG A 242 6.99 7.26 -4.98
N TYR A 243 7.69 6.42 -4.22
CA TYR A 243 7.28 5.02 -4.06
C TYR A 243 6.04 4.87 -3.19
N ARG A 244 5.85 5.73 -2.19
CA ARG A 244 4.62 5.78 -1.38
C ARG A 244 3.42 6.17 -2.23
N ALA A 245 3.55 7.17 -3.10
CA ALA A 245 2.48 7.70 -3.96
C ALA A 245 1.78 6.62 -4.79
N LEU A 246 2.52 5.60 -5.22
CA LEU A 246 1.99 4.47 -5.98
C LEU A 246 0.92 3.67 -5.20
N TYR A 247 1.06 3.59 -3.88
CA TYR A 247 0.20 2.78 -3.02
C TYR A 247 -0.90 3.60 -2.34
N LEU A 248 -0.77 4.93 -2.30
CA LEU A 248 -1.76 5.81 -1.67
C LEU A 248 -3.18 5.67 -2.22
N PRO A 249 -3.42 5.52 -3.54
CA PRO A 249 -4.79 5.33 -4.03
C PRO A 249 -5.51 4.13 -3.40
N TYR A 250 -4.78 3.07 -3.05
CA TYR A 250 -5.35 1.88 -2.41
C TYR A 250 -5.65 2.10 -0.93
N LEU A 251 -4.88 2.96 -0.25
CA LEU A 251 -5.02 3.28 1.17
C LEU A 251 -6.05 4.39 1.43
N ILE A 252 -5.98 5.48 0.66
CA ILE A 252 -6.75 6.71 0.91
C ILE A 252 -8.19 6.61 0.42
N THR A 253 -8.44 5.90 -0.70
CA THR A 253 -9.78 5.81 -1.28
C THR A 253 -10.85 5.26 -0.32
N PRO A 254 -10.63 4.16 0.42
CA PRO A 254 -11.58 3.70 1.44
C PRO A 254 -11.86 4.72 2.54
N PHE A 255 -10.82 5.42 3.04
CA PHE A 255 -11.00 6.41 4.10
C PHE A 255 -11.76 7.65 3.60
N LEU A 256 -11.53 8.09 2.37
CA LEU A 256 -12.35 9.16 1.76
C LEU A 256 -13.82 8.76 1.62
N ALA A 257 -14.12 7.47 1.37
CA ALA A 257 -15.49 6.99 1.34
C ALA A 257 -16.13 7.06 2.74
N VAL A 258 -15.40 6.65 3.79
CA VAL A 258 -15.82 6.75 5.19
C VAL A 258 -16.15 8.21 5.58
N LEU A 259 -15.27 9.16 5.25
CA LEU A 259 -15.50 10.58 5.50
C LEU A 259 -16.75 11.08 4.75
N GLY A 260 -16.91 10.66 3.49
CA GLY A 260 -18.09 10.99 2.69
C GLY A 260 -19.41 10.50 3.30
N SER A 261 -19.42 9.36 4.01
CA SER A 261 -20.61 8.86 4.71
C SER A 261 -21.03 9.80 5.84
N ARG A 262 -20.06 10.38 6.56
CA ARG A 262 -20.34 11.29 7.67
C ARG A 262 -21.04 12.57 7.20
N PHE A 263 -20.56 13.19 6.12
CA PHE A 263 -21.15 14.43 5.61
C PHE A 263 -22.58 14.24 5.08
N LYS A 264 -22.92 13.06 4.54
CA LYS A 264 -24.30 12.73 4.16
C LYS A 264 -25.23 12.63 5.37
N HIS A 265 -24.77 12.00 6.46
CA HIS A 265 -25.56 11.90 7.69
C HIS A 265 -25.81 13.25 8.35
N ILE A 266 -24.86 14.19 8.28
CA ILE A 266 -25.04 15.55 8.79
C ILE A 266 -26.13 16.27 7.99
N ARG A 267 -26.09 16.25 6.66
CA ARG A 267 -27.11 16.91 5.83
C ARG A 267 -28.53 16.40 6.07
N LEU A 268 -28.71 15.11 6.31
CA LEU A 268 -30.02 14.51 6.59
C LEU A 268 -30.57 14.83 7.99
N LYS A 269 -29.74 15.27 8.94
CA LYS A 269 -30.19 15.61 10.30
C LYS A 269 -30.71 17.06 10.41
N TYR A 270 -30.44 17.89 9.40
CA TYR A 270 -30.80 19.31 9.35
C TYR A 270 -31.76 19.66 8.19
N MET A 271 -32.38 18.63 7.57
CA MET A 271 -33.53 18.75 6.66
C MET A 271 -34.72 18.08 7.33
#